data_AF-A0A6C2DY78-F1
#
_entry.id   AF-A0A6C2DY78-F1
#
_cell.length_a   1.000
_cell.length_b   1.000
_cell.length_c   1.000
_cell.angle_alpha   90.00
_cell.angle_beta   90.00
_cell.angle_gamma   90.00
#
_symmetry.space_group_name_H-M   'P 1'
#
loop_
_entity.id
_entity.type
_entity.pdbx_description
1 polymer ?
#
loop_
_entity_poly.entity_id
_entity_poly.type
_entity_poly.pdbx_seq_one_letter_code
_entity_poly.pdbx_strand_id
1 'polypeptide(L)'
;MTRFVTCDSRDRIPNDRKQFPKLIIEVLSPSSTASRDRGEKFAEYRQIETLQEYVLIEQSSIQVDVFRRNAENRWELFPFGQGEVVEFASLGFQATIKQFYEDVLLDIV
;
A
#
# COMPACT_ATOMS: atom_id res chain seq x y z
N MET A 1 9.48 4.44 0.51
CA MET A 1 9.52 3.86 1.88
C MET A 1 8.49 2.76 1.99
N THR A 2 8.87 1.55 2.43
CA THR A 2 7.95 0.40 2.55
C THR A 2 7.57 0.15 4.02
N ARG A 3 6.31 -0.17 4.28
CA ARG A 3 5.76 -0.49 5.61
C ARG A 3 4.89 -1.74 5.53
N PHE A 4 4.97 -2.57 6.55
CA PHE A 4 4.25 -3.84 6.66
C PHE A 4 3.26 -3.78 7.83
N VAL A 5 2.03 -4.22 7.59
CA VAL A 5 1.03 -4.46 8.63
C VAL A 5 0.76 -5.96 8.68
N THR A 6 0.90 -6.54 9.86
CA THR A 6 0.69 -7.97 10.11
C THR A 6 -0.35 -8.17 11.20
N CYS A 7 -1.19 -9.18 11.03
CA CYS A 7 -2.14 -9.64 12.04
C CYS A 7 -1.88 -11.11 12.42
N ASP A 8 -0.80 -11.71 11.91
CA ASP A 8 -0.50 -13.12 12.10
C ASP A 8 0.15 -13.37 13.47
N SER A 9 -0.25 -14.44 14.16
CA SER A 9 0.30 -14.78 15.47
C SER A 9 1.79 -15.11 15.42
N ARG A 10 2.30 -15.62 14.28
CA ARG A 10 3.72 -15.92 14.07
C ARG A 10 4.60 -14.67 14.10
N ASP A 11 4.05 -13.53 13.69
CA ASP A 11 4.74 -12.24 13.70
C ASP A 11 4.70 -11.53 15.07
N ARG A 12 4.03 -12.12 16.09
CA ARG A 12 4.05 -11.62 17.48
C ARG A 12 5.34 -11.98 18.21
N ILE A 13 6.10 -12.94 17.69
CA ILE A 13 7.42 -13.26 18.23
C ILE A 13 8.30 -12.02 18.04
N PRO A 14 8.94 -11.50 19.10
CA PRO A 14 9.81 -10.33 18.99
C PRO A 14 11.06 -10.70 18.19
N ASN A 15 10.97 -10.50 16.88
CA ASN A 15 12.10 -10.44 15.97
C ASN A 15 11.89 -9.24 15.04
N ASP A 16 12.97 -8.81 14.40
CA ASP A 16 12.96 -7.62 13.53
C ASP A 16 12.37 -7.89 12.13
N ARG A 17 11.84 -9.09 11.87
CA ARG A 17 11.40 -9.53 10.53
C ARG A 17 9.94 -10.00 10.54
N LYS A 18 9.05 -9.14 10.05
CA LYS A 18 7.66 -9.53 9.75
C LYS A 18 7.61 -10.33 8.45
N GLN A 19 7.00 -11.51 8.48
CA GLN A 19 7.00 -12.46 7.36
C GLN A 19 5.61 -12.75 6.82
N PHE A 20 4.56 -12.40 7.55
CA PHE A 20 3.18 -12.70 7.21
C PHE A 20 2.33 -11.41 7.11
N PRO A 21 2.72 -10.46 6.24
CA PRO A 21 2.00 -9.21 6.10
C PRO A 21 0.60 -9.46 5.54
N LYS A 22 -0.38 -8.79 6.14
CA LYS A 22 -1.74 -8.68 5.61
C LYS A 22 -1.84 -7.54 4.61
N LEU A 23 -1.11 -6.46 4.86
CA LEU A 23 -1.08 -5.26 4.03
C LEU A 23 0.35 -4.70 3.94
N ILE A 24 0.75 -4.25 2.76
CA ILE A 24 2.02 -3.57 2.50
C ILE A 24 1.74 -2.19 1.91
N ILE A 25 2.41 -1.15 2.40
CA ILE A 25 2.30 0.22 1.90
C ILE A 25 3.66 0.68 1.39
N GLU A 26 3.71 1.19 0.16
CA GLU A 26 4.87 1.86 -0.40
C GLU A 26 4.58 3.33 -0.69
N VAL A 27 5.32 4.20 -0.02
CA VAL A 27 5.38 5.64 -0.35
C VAL A 27 6.45 5.84 -1.41
N LEU A 28 6.05 6.33 -2.58
CA LEU A 28 6.86 6.40 -3.79
C LEU A 28 7.65 7.70 -3.86
N SER A 29 8.97 7.61 -3.96
CA SER A 29 9.85 8.77 -4.07
C SER A 29 9.83 9.39 -5.48
N PRO A 30 9.95 10.72 -5.63
CA PRO A 30 10.00 11.40 -6.93
C PRO A 30 11.20 11.02 -7.82
N SER A 31 12.27 10.47 -7.25
CA SER A 31 13.62 10.50 -7.83
C SER A 31 14.12 9.20 -8.49
N SER A 32 13.28 8.19 -8.77
CA SER A 32 13.81 6.89 -9.23
C SER A 32 13.04 6.26 -10.39
N THR A 33 13.68 5.22 -10.94
CA THR A 33 13.23 4.01 -11.67
C THR A 33 11.91 3.37 -11.19
N ALA A 34 11.01 4.17 -10.63
CA ALA A 34 9.87 3.82 -9.81
C ALA A 34 8.87 2.93 -10.54
N SER A 35 8.64 3.13 -11.84
CA SER A 35 7.74 2.25 -12.59
C SER A 35 8.27 0.81 -12.66
N ARG A 36 9.58 0.63 -12.83
CA ARG A 36 10.22 -0.69 -12.92
C ARG A 36 10.31 -1.36 -11.55
N ASP A 37 10.70 -0.61 -10.52
CA ASP A 37 10.79 -1.09 -9.13
C ASP A 37 9.40 -1.47 -8.57
N ARG A 38 8.34 -0.72 -8.91
CA ARG A 38 6.94 -1.04 -8.54
C ARG A 38 6.53 -2.41 -9.06
N GLY A 39 6.81 -2.69 -10.33
CA GLY A 39 6.41 -3.94 -10.98
C GLY A 39 7.16 -5.16 -10.42
N GLU A 40 8.47 -5.03 -10.21
CA GLU A 40 9.31 -6.10 -9.65
C GLU A 40 8.88 -6.44 -8.22
N LYS A 41 8.76 -5.44 -7.34
CA LYS A 41 8.32 -5.65 -5.96
C LYS A 41 6.91 -6.21 -5.86
N PHE A 42 5.97 -5.68 -6.64
CA PHE A 42 4.61 -6.21 -6.62
C PHE A 42 4.57 -7.68 -7.10
N ALA A 43 5.37 -8.04 -8.09
CA ALA A 43 5.47 -9.43 -8.57
C ALA A 43 6.02 -10.39 -7.50
N GLU A 44 6.96 -9.92 -6.67
CA GLU A 44 7.49 -10.66 -5.52
C GLU A 44 6.46 -10.74 -4.39
N TYR A 45 5.94 -9.59 -3.93
CA TYR A 45 5.04 -9.53 -2.77
C TYR A 45 3.72 -10.24 -3.00
N ARG A 46 3.19 -10.21 -4.23
CA ARG A 46 1.94 -10.92 -4.53
C ARG A 46 2.07 -12.45 -4.40
N GLN A 47 3.28 -13.01 -4.28
CA GLN A 47 3.46 -14.44 -3.97
C GLN A 47 3.22 -14.76 -2.48
N ILE A 48 3.24 -13.76 -1.60
CA ILE A 48 2.97 -13.94 -0.17
C ILE A 48 1.50 -14.31 0.00
N GLU A 49 1.23 -15.48 0.56
CA GLU A 49 -0.12 -16.01 0.73
C GLU A 49 -0.99 -15.18 1.68
N THR A 50 -0.37 -14.61 2.73
CA THR A 50 -1.08 -13.82 3.74
C THR A 50 -1.40 -12.41 3.29
N LEU A 51 -0.78 -11.95 2.20
CA LEU A 51 -0.98 -10.60 1.67
C LEU A 51 -2.36 -10.48 1.01
N GLN A 52 -3.12 -9.49 1.49
CA GLN A 52 -4.46 -9.18 1.01
C GLN A 52 -4.50 -7.84 0.27
N GLU A 53 -3.67 -6.88 0.67
CA GLU A 53 -3.63 -5.54 0.07
C GLU A 53 -2.19 -5.04 -0.13
N TYR A 54 -1.94 -4.42 -1.28
CA TYR A 54 -0.69 -3.74 -1.61
C TYR A 54 -1.02 -2.31 -2.03
N VAL A 55 -0.47 -1.33 -1.31
CA VAL A 55 -0.84 0.08 -1.43
C VAL A 55 0.33 0.88 -1.96
N LEU A 56 0.10 1.70 -2.97
CA LEU A 56 1.06 2.68 -3.47
C LEU A 56 0.55 4.08 -3.15
N ILE A 57 1.41 4.93 -2.59
CA ILE A 57 1.12 6.34 -2.32
C ILE A 57 2.10 7.18 -3.13
N GLU A 58 1.60 7.95 -4.09
CA GLU A 58 2.42 8.86 -4.89
C GLU A 58 2.79 10.11 -4.09
N GLN A 59 4.05 10.56 -4.19
CA GLN A 59 4.49 11.80 -3.56
C GLN A 59 4.49 13.00 -4.52
N SER A 60 4.47 12.76 -5.84
CA SER A 60 4.44 13.82 -6.85
C SER A 60 3.03 14.20 -7.30
N SER A 61 2.01 13.45 -6.88
CA SER A 61 0.59 13.71 -7.16
C SER A 61 -0.26 13.20 -6.00
N ILE A 62 -1.47 13.76 -5.83
CA ILE A 62 -2.47 13.19 -4.91
C ILE A 62 -3.06 11.93 -5.54
N GLN A 63 -2.47 10.78 -5.22
CA GLN A 63 -2.96 9.50 -5.69
C GLN A 63 -2.55 8.37 -4.74
N VAL A 64 -3.53 7.56 -4.36
CA VAL A 64 -3.32 6.31 -3.62
C VAL A 64 -3.94 5.17 -4.41
N ASP A 65 -3.13 4.18 -4.79
CA ASP A 65 -3.59 2.98 -5.47
C ASP A 65 -3.60 1.81 -4.49
N VAL A 66 -4.75 1.17 -4.30
CA VAL A 66 -4.88 -0.04 -3.49
C VAL A 66 -5.10 -1.23 -4.43
N PHE A 67 -4.13 -2.13 -4.48
CA PHE A 67 -4.29 -3.44 -5.10
C PHE A 67 -4.81 -4.42 -4.07
N ARG A 68 -5.96 -5.05 -4.32
CA ARG A 68 -6.61 -5.97 -3.40
C ARG A 68 -6.73 -7.36 -4.00
N ARG A 69 -6.34 -8.39 -3.25
CA ARG A 69 -6.54 -9.79 -3.63
C ARG A 69 -7.97 -10.21 -3.33
N ASN A 70 -8.70 -10.66 -4.35
CA ASN A 70 -10.06 -11.17 -4.21
C ASN A 70 -10.09 -12.68 -3.87
N ALA A 71 -11.29 -13.22 -3.67
CA ALA A 71 -11.49 -14.64 -3.32
C ALA A 71 -11.01 -15.63 -4.39
N GLU A 72 -10.86 -15.17 -5.64
CA GLU A 72 -10.36 -15.96 -6.77
C GLU A 72 -8.85 -15.76 -6.99
N ASN A 73 -8.14 -15.20 -6.00
CA ASN A 73 -6.70 -14.89 -6.04
C ASN A 73 -6.28 -13.91 -7.16
N ARG A 74 -7.22 -13.13 -7.71
CA ARG A 74 -6.89 -12.02 -8.61
C ARG A 74 -6.63 -10.73 -7.83
N TRP A 75 -5.81 -9.87 -8.41
CA TRP A 75 -5.52 -8.54 -7.88
C TRP A 75 -6.33 -7.49 -8.64
N GLU A 76 -7.13 -6.73 -7.92
CA GLU A 76 -7.97 -5.64 -8.44
C GLU A 76 -7.41 -4.30 -7.98
N LEU A 77 -7.43 -3.30 -8.87
CA LEU A 77 -6.95 -1.94 -8.57
C LEU A 77 -8.12 -1.05 -8.16
N PHE A 78 -7.98 -0.40 -7.00
CA PHE A 78 -8.85 0.64 -6.48
C PHE A 78 -8.04 1.94 -6.40
N PRO A 79 -8.13 2.83 -7.39
CA PRO A 79 -7.46 4.12 -7.35
C PRO A 79 -8.27 5.13 -6.54
N PHE A 80 -7.59 5.95 -5.75
CA PHE A 80 -8.19 7.03 -4.96
C PHE A 80 -7.45 8.35 -5.22
N GLY A 81 -8.22 9.40 -5.48
CA GLY A 81 -7.77 10.76 -5.74
C GLY A 81 -8.34 11.78 -4.76
N GLN A 82 -8.08 13.06 -5.03
CA GLN A 82 -8.44 14.15 -4.13
C GLN A 82 -9.93 14.15 -3.76
N GLY A 83 -10.21 14.29 -2.46
CA GLY A 83 -11.58 14.34 -1.93
C GLY A 83 -12.19 12.97 -1.61
N GLU A 84 -11.53 11.88 -2.01
CA GLU A 84 -12.03 10.53 -1.76
C GLU A 84 -11.59 9.97 -0.39
N VAL A 85 -12.24 8.89 0.01
CA VAL A 85 -11.93 8.11 1.21
C VAL A 85 -11.26 6.82 0.78
N VAL A 86 -10.00 6.65 1.15
CA VAL A 86 -9.25 5.41 0.94
C VAL A 86 -9.75 4.37 1.92
N GLU A 87 -10.02 3.17 1.41
CA GLU A 87 -10.39 2.01 2.22
C GLU A 87 -9.29 0.94 2.18
N PHE A 88 -8.85 0.50 3.35
CA PHE A 88 -8.09 -0.73 3.54
C PHE A 88 -9.02 -1.80 4.11
N ALA A 89 -9.67 -2.56 3.23
CA ALA A 89 -10.72 -3.50 3.62
C ALA A 89 -10.17 -4.66 4.45
N SER A 90 -8.91 -5.05 4.24
CA SER A 90 -8.27 -6.10 5.05
C SER A 90 -8.17 -5.71 6.53
N LEU A 91 -8.20 -4.42 6.85
CA LEU A 91 -8.10 -3.88 8.20
C LEU A 91 -9.43 -3.29 8.71
N GLY A 92 -10.45 -3.15 7.85
CA GLY A 92 -11.66 -2.37 8.19
C GLY A 92 -11.33 -0.90 8.48
N PHE A 93 -10.29 -0.36 7.83
CA PHE A 93 -9.79 0.98 8.05
C PHE A 93 -10.17 1.90 6.89
N GLN A 94 -10.54 3.14 7.22
CA GLN A 94 -10.84 4.19 6.24
C GLN A 94 -10.19 5.50 6.67
N ALA A 95 -9.68 6.25 5.71
CA ALA A 95 -9.20 7.62 5.92
C ALA A 95 -9.37 8.45 4.65
N THR A 96 -9.66 9.73 4.82
CA THR A 96 -9.71 10.67 3.69
C THR A 96 -8.34 10.83 3.08
N ILE A 97 -8.26 11.03 1.76
CA ILE A 97 -7.01 11.36 1.07
C ILE A 97 -6.32 12.56 1.73
N LYS A 98 -7.08 13.55 2.22
CA LYS A 98 -6.52 14.68 2.98
C LYS A 98 -5.66 14.23 4.17
N GLN A 99 -6.06 13.19 4.90
CA GLN A 99 -5.29 12.67 6.04
C GLN A 99 -4.00 11.95 5.61
N PHE A 100 -3.97 11.35 4.42
CA PHE A 100 -2.73 10.74 3.89
C PHE A 100 -1.67 11.79 3.55
N TYR A 101 -2.10 13.01 3.21
CA TYR A 101 -1.26 14.10 2.72
C TYR A 101 -1.28 15.33 3.65
N GLU A 102 -1.62 15.16 4.94
CA GLU A 102 -1.89 16.27 5.88
C GLU A 102 -0.75 17.29 5.99
N ASP A 103 0.50 16.85 5.83
CA ASP A 103 1.71 17.68 5.89
C ASP A 103 2.49 17.75 4.57
N VAL A 104 1.82 17.45 3.44
CA VAL A 104 2.45 17.47 2.12
C VAL A 104 2.07 18.74 1.38
N LEU A 105 3.05 19.62 1.15
CA LEU A 105 2.92 20.71 0.20
C LEU A 105 3.13 20.16 -1.21
N LEU A 106 2.04 20.00 -1.95
CA LEU A 106 2.13 19.73 -3.38
C LEU A 106 2.09 21.05 -4.14
N ASP A 107 3.11 21.28 -4.96
CA ASP A 107 3.09 22.35 -5.96
C ASP A 107 2.10 21.96 -7.06
N ILE A 108 0.81 22.21 -6.81
CA ILE A 108 -0.23 22.07 -7.83
C ILE A 108 -0.11 23.32 -8.73
N VAL A 109 0.50 23.13 -9.91
CA VAL A 109 0.58 24.14 -10.97
C VAL A 109 -0.75 24.27 -11.69
#